data_AF-A0A2P6RQT0-F1
#
_entry.id   AF-A0A2P6RQT0-F1
#
_cell.length_a   1.000
_cell.length_b   1.000
_cell.length_c   1.000
_cell.angle_alpha   90.00
_cell.angle_beta   90.00
_cell.angle_gamma   90.00
#
_symmetry.space_group_name_H-M   'P 1'
#
loop_
_entity.id
_entity.type
_entity.pdbx_description
1 polymer ?
#
loop_
_entity_poly.entity_id
_entity_poly.type
_entity_poly.pdbx_seq_one_letter_code
_entity_poly.pdbx_strand_id
1 'polypeptide(L)'
;MVDSPPFYLVSSRNVASSEVEGFFEELWKLIQILSSEAASSGSLRKFTVNSTTTSDFKTIYAQTQCTLDLSEQDCTDCLVGAYGGITTYSYGKDGARILKPSCNIRYELASFLRKCCTTPSSPPIYPPLPSINTINSEGTEGADESRSTKSLQFDFGNIRVATDDFSEANKLGQGGFGSVYRVRIHHHI
;
A
#
# COMPACT_ATOMS: atom_id res chain seq x y z
N MET A 1 -2.49 11.49 13.16
CA MET A 1 -1.96 10.13 12.91
C MET A 1 -2.60 9.07 13.82
N VAL A 2 -2.98 7.90 13.29
CA VAL A 2 -3.40 6.69 14.04
C VAL A 2 -2.27 5.65 14.03
N ASP A 3 -1.77 5.27 15.19
CA ASP A 3 -0.50 4.54 15.32
C ASP A 3 -0.62 3.10 15.89
N SER A 4 -1.82 2.68 16.30
CA SER A 4 -2.07 1.42 17.02
C SER A 4 -3.37 0.73 16.61
N PRO A 5 -3.44 -0.62 16.76
CA PRO A 5 -2.32 -1.52 17.07
C PRO A 5 -1.42 -1.75 15.83
N PRO A 6 -0.09 -1.86 16.00
CA PRO A 6 0.80 -2.28 14.92
C PRO A 6 0.75 -3.79 14.69
N PHE A 7 0.92 -4.22 13.45
CA PHE A 7 1.12 -5.62 13.07
C PHE A 7 2.53 -5.86 12.52
N TYR A 8 3.11 -7.01 12.86
CA TYR A 8 4.48 -7.38 12.52
C TYR A 8 4.48 -8.65 11.67
N LEU A 9 5.07 -8.58 10.49
CA LEU A 9 5.31 -9.73 9.62
C LEU A 9 6.81 -9.91 9.50
N VAL A 10 7.37 -10.89 10.21
CA VAL A 10 8.80 -11.03 10.41
C VAL A 10 9.31 -12.29 9.71
N SER A 11 10.45 -12.19 9.02
CA SER A 11 11.09 -13.34 8.39
C SER A 11 11.57 -14.35 9.44
N SER A 12 11.52 -15.64 9.08
CA SER A 12 12.11 -16.70 9.91
C SER A 12 13.63 -16.76 9.78
N ARG A 13 14.19 -16.21 8.69
CA ARG A 13 15.64 -16.16 8.44
C ARG A 13 16.29 -14.99 9.18
N ASN A 14 17.58 -15.13 9.43
CA ASN A 14 18.39 -14.14 10.12
C ASN A 14 19.51 -13.65 9.20
N VAL A 15 19.95 -12.41 9.42
CA VAL A 15 21.24 -11.92 8.94
C VAL A 15 22.34 -12.67 9.69
N ALA A 16 23.53 -12.81 9.09
CA ALA A 16 24.66 -13.43 9.78
C ALA A 16 25.05 -12.59 11.01
N SER A 17 25.35 -13.25 12.14
CA SER A 17 25.58 -12.57 13.42
C SER A 17 26.68 -11.51 13.37
N SER A 18 27.71 -11.72 12.54
CA SER A 18 28.84 -10.79 12.35
C SER A 18 28.46 -9.54 11.55
N GLU A 19 27.31 -9.53 10.88
CA GLU A 19 26.90 -8.47 9.95
C GLU A 19 25.70 -7.65 10.48
N VAL A 20 25.09 -8.08 11.59
CA VAL A 20 23.84 -7.50 12.09
C VAL A 20 23.95 -5.99 12.32
N GLU A 21 25.00 -5.51 12.99
CA GLU A 21 25.16 -4.09 13.28
C GLU A 21 25.23 -3.24 12.00
N GLY A 22 26.17 -3.57 11.10
CA GLY A 22 26.33 -2.85 9.83
C GLY A 22 25.10 -2.93 8.93
N PHE A 23 24.39 -4.07 8.92
CA PHE A 23 23.14 -4.22 8.19
C PHE A 23 22.07 -3.25 8.70
N PHE A 24 21.86 -3.17 10.02
CA PHE A 24 20.83 -2.30 10.59
C PHE A 24 21.22 -0.81 10.53
N GLU A 25 22.52 -0.49 10.51
CA GLU A 25 22.97 0.89 10.23
C GLU A 25 22.60 1.33 8.80
N GLU A 26 22.88 0.51 7.80
CA GLU A 26 22.53 0.82 6.40
C GLU A 26 21.02 0.83 6.18
N LEU A 27 20.29 -0.10 6.80
CA LEU A 27 18.83 -0.12 6.77
C LEU A 27 18.24 1.16 7.37
N TRP A 28 18.75 1.63 8.52
CA TRP A 28 18.27 2.88 9.14
C TRP A 28 18.46 4.07 8.22
N LYS A 29 19.66 4.23 7.64
CA LYS A 29 19.96 5.31 6.68
C LYS A 29 19.00 5.28 5.50
N LEU A 30 18.76 4.10 4.93
CA LEU A 30 17.83 3.92 3.82
C LEU A 30 16.39 4.30 4.21
N ILE A 31 15.91 3.84 5.37
CA ILE A 31 14.55 4.17 5.85
C ILE A 31 14.40 5.66 6.13
N GLN A 32 15.41 6.34 6.65
CA GLN A 32 15.37 7.79 6.87
C GLN A 32 15.21 8.57 5.57
N ILE A 33 15.97 8.19 4.53
CA ILE A 33 15.84 8.77 3.18
C ILE A 33 14.44 8.48 2.62
N LEU A 34 13.98 7.24 2.71
CA LEU A 34 12.66 6.86 2.21
C LEU A 34 11.53 7.57 2.98
N SER A 35 11.71 7.87 4.26
CA SER A 35 10.69 8.54 5.06
C SER A 35 10.51 10.00 4.63
N SER A 36 11.60 10.73 4.40
CA SER A 36 11.54 12.11 3.93
C SER A 36 11.00 12.20 2.49
N GLU A 37 11.38 11.27 1.61
CA GLU A 37 10.85 11.18 0.24
C GLU A 37 9.35 10.84 0.22
N ALA A 38 8.90 9.84 1.00
CA ALA A 38 7.48 9.52 1.12
C ALA A 38 6.67 10.71 1.64
N ALA A 39 7.19 11.41 2.65
CA ALA A 39 6.52 12.56 3.26
C ALA A 39 6.33 13.71 2.26
N SER A 40 7.37 14.05 1.50
CA SER A 40 7.43 15.18 0.57
C SER A 40 6.90 14.90 -0.84
N SER A 41 6.48 13.67 -1.15
CA SER A 41 5.96 13.27 -2.48
C SER A 41 4.59 13.90 -2.87
N GLY A 42 4.11 14.88 -2.10
CA GLY A 42 2.86 15.61 -2.36
C GLY A 42 1.59 14.74 -2.25
N SER A 43 0.49 15.22 -2.84
CA SER A 43 -0.84 14.58 -2.72
C SER A 43 -1.07 13.36 -3.61
N LEU A 44 -0.14 13.03 -4.50
CA LEU A 44 -0.35 11.96 -5.47
C LEU A 44 -0.08 10.57 -4.86
N ARG A 45 1.05 10.38 -4.17
CA ARG A 45 1.43 9.11 -3.52
C ARG A 45 2.47 9.33 -2.42
N LYS A 46 2.12 9.14 -1.15
CA LYS A 46 3.12 9.08 -0.05
C LYS A 46 3.74 7.68 0.02
N PHE A 47 4.48 7.31 -1.01
CA PHE A 47 5.09 5.99 -1.18
C PHE A 47 6.45 6.15 -1.85
N THR A 48 7.47 5.48 -1.32
CA THR A 48 8.76 5.37 -2.00
C THR A 48 9.35 3.99 -1.78
N VAL A 49 10.26 3.63 -2.67
CA VAL A 49 10.98 2.37 -2.65
C VAL A 49 12.37 2.60 -3.20
N ASN A 50 13.37 2.07 -2.52
CA ASN A 50 14.75 2.17 -2.94
C ASN A 50 15.54 0.98 -2.36
N SER A 51 16.82 0.93 -2.65
CA SER A 51 17.72 -0.08 -2.12
C SER A 51 19.08 0.52 -1.79
N THR A 52 19.76 -0.09 -0.83
CA THR A 52 21.18 0.17 -0.55
C THR A 52 21.94 -1.15 -0.56
N THR A 53 23.25 -1.08 -0.79
CA THR A 53 24.13 -2.25 -0.79
C THR A 53 25.01 -2.17 0.44
N THR A 54 25.06 -3.26 1.20
CA THR A 54 25.95 -3.39 2.37
C THR A 54 27.37 -3.74 1.94
N SER A 55 28.32 -3.64 2.88
CA SER A 55 29.76 -3.87 2.64
C SER A 55 30.11 -5.25 2.07
N ASP A 56 29.24 -6.25 2.27
CA ASP A 56 29.36 -7.63 1.79
C ASP A 56 28.58 -7.88 0.48
N PHE A 57 28.25 -6.82 -0.26
CA PHE A 57 27.50 -6.86 -1.53
C PHE A 57 26.08 -7.43 -1.44
N LYS A 58 25.50 -7.55 -0.24
CA LYS A 58 24.07 -7.84 -0.11
C LYS A 58 23.28 -6.55 -0.35
N THR A 59 22.19 -6.65 -1.11
CA THR A 59 21.30 -5.51 -1.36
C THR A 59 20.11 -5.57 -0.43
N ILE A 60 19.91 -4.49 0.33
CA ILE A 60 18.72 -4.28 1.16
C ILE A 60 17.70 -3.53 0.31
N TYR A 61 16.55 -4.14 0.06
CA TYR A 61 15.42 -3.45 -0.56
C TYR A 61 14.49 -2.95 0.55
N ALA A 62 14.06 -1.69 0.46
CA ALA A 62 13.12 -1.12 1.43
C ALA A 62 12.06 -0.26 0.76
N GLN A 63 10.89 -0.23 1.37
CA GLN A 63 9.70 0.51 0.97
C GLN A 63 9.07 1.16 2.19
N THR A 64 8.58 2.39 2.01
CA THR A 64 7.79 3.11 2.98
C THR A 64 6.51 3.64 2.33
N GLN A 65 5.44 3.70 3.11
CA GLN A 65 4.19 4.29 2.68
C GLN A 65 3.44 4.93 3.84
N CYS A 66 2.81 6.08 3.60
CA CYS A 66 1.87 6.74 4.50
C CYS A 66 0.48 6.86 3.86
N THR A 67 -0.54 7.09 4.69
CA THR A 67 -1.87 7.51 4.22
C THR A 67 -1.81 8.95 3.72
N LEU A 68 -2.62 9.29 2.71
CA LEU A 68 -2.53 10.57 2.00
C LEU A 68 -2.98 11.78 2.84
N ASP A 69 -3.71 11.54 3.93
CA ASP A 69 -4.23 12.55 4.86
C ASP A 69 -3.17 13.11 5.82
N LEU A 70 -1.99 12.48 5.91
CA LEU A 70 -0.96 12.93 6.84
C LEU A 70 -0.20 14.15 6.34
N SER A 71 0.16 15.03 7.27
CA SER A 71 1.20 16.05 7.06
C SER A 71 2.55 15.40 6.71
N GLU A 72 3.51 16.18 6.22
CA GLU A 72 4.87 15.66 6.00
C GLU A 72 5.52 15.20 7.32
N GLN A 73 5.29 15.95 8.40
CA GLN A 73 5.82 15.64 9.73
C GLN A 73 5.17 14.37 10.30
N ASP A 74 3.84 14.27 10.30
CA ASP A 74 3.11 13.10 10.78
C ASP A 74 3.52 11.82 10.03
N CYS A 75 3.75 11.92 8.72
CA CYS A 75 4.21 10.78 7.92
C CYS A 75 5.62 10.34 8.34
N THR A 76 6.54 11.30 8.49
CA THR A 76 7.91 11.03 8.93
C THR A 76 7.92 10.40 10.33
N ASP A 77 7.17 10.97 11.27
CA ASP A 77 7.06 10.48 12.65
C ASP A 77 6.47 9.07 12.70
N CYS A 78 5.45 8.79 11.88
CA CYS A 78 4.88 7.44 11.77
C CYS A 78 5.92 6.42 11.32
N LEU A 79 6.68 6.74 10.27
CA LEU A 79 7.66 5.83 9.70
C LEU A 79 8.85 5.63 10.65
N VAL A 80 9.35 6.68 11.29
CA VAL A 80 10.37 6.58 12.34
C VAL A 80 9.88 5.73 13.51
N GLY A 81 8.63 5.94 13.95
CA GLY A 81 7.99 5.10 14.96
C GLY A 81 7.83 3.64 14.53
N ALA A 82 7.52 3.39 13.26
CA ALA A 82 7.47 2.05 12.68
C ALA A 82 8.85 1.37 12.69
N TYR A 83 9.93 2.12 12.43
CA TYR A 83 11.30 1.62 12.53
C TYR A 83 11.66 1.21 13.97
N GLY A 84 11.17 1.91 15.00
CA GLY A 84 11.30 1.47 16.40
C GLY A 84 10.70 0.07 16.65
N GLY A 85 9.69 -0.31 15.87
CA GLY A 85 9.16 -1.68 15.86
C GLY A 85 10.13 -2.71 15.25
N ILE A 86 10.92 -2.31 14.26
CA ILE A 86 11.95 -3.15 13.66
C ILE A 86 13.05 -3.45 14.69
N THR A 87 13.56 -2.43 15.37
CA THR A 87 14.63 -2.59 16.37
C THR A 87 14.19 -3.43 17.57
N THR A 88 12.90 -3.38 17.93
CA THR A 88 12.37 -4.13 19.08
C THR A 88 12.03 -5.58 18.74
N TYR A 89 11.37 -5.82 17.60
CA TYR A 89 10.75 -7.12 17.31
C TYR A 89 11.37 -7.88 16.13
N SER A 90 12.16 -7.20 15.30
CA SER A 90 12.72 -7.76 14.06
C SER A 90 14.24 -7.61 13.98
N TYR A 91 14.91 -7.29 15.09
CA TYR A 91 16.36 -7.15 15.10
C TYR A 91 17.06 -8.46 14.72
N GLY A 92 18.07 -8.36 13.86
CA GLY A 92 18.76 -9.53 13.28
C GLY A 92 18.02 -10.23 12.14
N LYS A 93 16.80 -9.82 11.76
CA LYS A 93 16.01 -10.48 10.71
C LYS A 93 16.33 -9.94 9.33
N ASP A 94 16.37 -10.84 8.34
CA ASP A 94 16.68 -10.50 6.94
C ASP A 94 15.51 -9.88 6.17
N GLY A 95 14.36 -9.75 6.83
CA GLY A 95 13.19 -9.05 6.33
C GLY A 95 12.10 -8.91 7.37
N ALA A 96 11.39 -7.79 7.32
CA ALA A 96 10.17 -7.59 8.10
C ALA A 96 9.24 -6.57 7.45
N ARG A 97 7.97 -6.61 7.85
CA ARG A 97 6.98 -5.55 7.59
C ARG A 97 6.35 -5.10 8.88
N ILE A 98 6.31 -3.79 9.07
CA ILE A 98 5.64 -3.12 10.18
C ILE A 98 4.45 -2.39 9.59
N LEU A 99 3.25 -2.84 9.95
CA LEU A 99 2.00 -2.29 9.47
C LEU A 99 1.35 -1.51 10.59
N LYS A 100 1.32 -0.18 10.48
CA LYS A 100 0.53 0.71 11.33
C LYS A 100 -0.66 1.23 10.53
N PRO A 101 -1.75 1.69 11.18
CA PRO A 101 -2.91 2.20 10.45
C PRO A 101 -2.58 3.37 9.51
N SER A 102 -1.64 4.25 9.89
CA SER A 102 -1.29 5.43 9.09
C SER A 102 -0.04 5.28 8.22
N CYS A 103 0.78 4.25 8.44
CA CYS A 103 1.98 4.02 7.65
C CYS A 103 2.46 2.58 7.71
N ASN A 104 3.31 2.20 6.77
CA ASN A 104 4.00 0.92 6.83
C ASN A 104 5.43 0.99 6.30
N ILE A 105 6.24 0.07 6.83
CA ILE A 105 7.61 -0.18 6.38
C ILE A 105 7.71 -1.64 5.95
N ARG A 106 8.42 -1.89 4.85
CA ARG A 106 8.85 -3.22 4.42
C ARG A 106 10.33 -3.17 4.05
N TYR A 107 11.11 -4.11 4.56
CA TYR A 107 12.44 -4.38 4.05
C TYR A 107 12.66 -5.88 3.86
N GLU A 108 13.42 -6.26 2.84
CA GLU A 108 13.81 -7.65 2.57
C GLU A 108 15.14 -7.67 1.79
N LEU A 109 15.95 -8.72 1.99
CA LEU A 109 17.11 -9.00 1.13
C LEU A 109 16.74 -9.53 -0.26
N ALA A 110 15.56 -10.15 -0.38
CA ALA A 110 15.04 -10.60 -1.67
C ALA A 110 14.39 -9.41 -2.39
N SER A 111 14.72 -9.22 -3.68
CA SER A 111 14.11 -8.15 -4.47
C SER A 111 12.60 -8.35 -4.57
N PHE A 112 11.84 -7.43 -3.98
CA PHE A 112 10.39 -7.34 -4.12
C PHE A 112 9.96 -6.14 -4.97
N LEU A 113 10.94 -5.35 -5.43
CA LEU A 113 10.74 -4.40 -6.50
C LEU A 113 10.17 -5.20 -7.67
N ARG A 114 8.90 -4.98 -8.00
CA ARG A 114 8.47 -5.27 -9.36
C ARG A 114 9.42 -4.45 -10.22
N LYS A 115 10.25 -5.12 -11.04
CA LYS A 115 10.90 -4.46 -12.17
C LYS A 115 9.77 -3.88 -13.00
N CYS A 116 9.40 -2.64 -12.72
CA CYS A 116 8.40 -1.95 -13.50
C CYS A 116 9.11 -1.55 -14.79
N CYS A 117 8.78 -2.34 -15.81
CA CYS A 117 9.00 -2.18 -17.24
C CYS A 117 10.12 -1.21 -17.65
N THR A 118 11.24 -1.76 -18.12
CA THR A 118 12.19 -1.07 -19.00
C THR A 118 11.61 -0.73 -20.40
N THR A 119 10.30 -0.54 -20.51
CA THR A 119 9.65 -0.04 -21.73
C THR A 119 8.45 0.83 -21.35
N PRO A 120 8.37 2.10 -21.82
CA PRO A 120 7.14 2.86 -21.80
C PRO A 120 6.16 2.22 -22.81
N SER A 121 5.45 1.18 -22.39
CA SER A 121 4.24 0.79 -23.10
C SER A 121 3.24 1.90 -22.86
N SER A 122 2.87 2.61 -23.93
CA SER A 122 1.82 3.62 -23.93
C SER A 122 0.62 3.19 -23.07
N PRO A 123 -0.03 4.14 -22.37
CA PRO A 123 -1.22 3.84 -21.61
C PRO A 123 -2.26 3.15 -22.52
N PRO A 124 -2.95 2.10 -22.03
CA PRO A 124 -4.07 1.53 -22.78
C PRO A 124 -5.09 2.65 -23.02
N ILE A 125 -5.40 2.91 -24.30
CA ILE A 125 -6.46 3.82 -24.71
C ILE A 125 -7.76 3.22 -24.18
N TYR A 126 -8.21 3.70 -23.01
CA TYR A 126 -9.56 3.40 -22.55
C TYR A 126 -10.54 4.17 -23.45
N PRO A 127 -11.59 3.52 -23.97
CA PRO A 127 -12.66 4.24 -24.65
C PRO A 127 -13.30 5.25 -23.69
N PRO A 128 -13.77 6.41 -24.19
CA PRO A 128 -14.36 7.44 -23.35
C PRO A 128 -15.58 6.87 -22.61
N LEU A 129 -15.61 7.13 -21.30
CA LEU A 129 -16.77 6.84 -20.45
C LEU A 129 -17.97 7.66 -20.98
N PRO A 130 -19.17 7.09 -21.15
CA PRO A 130 -20.33 7.85 -21.59
C PRO A 130 -20.67 8.93 -20.55
N SER A 131 -20.68 10.18 -21.00
CA SER A 131 -21.10 11.34 -20.21
C SER A 131 -22.55 11.16 -19.75
N ILE A 132 -22.77 11.12 -18.45
CA ILE A 132 -24.11 11.28 -17.87
C ILE A 132 -24.48 12.77 -18.04
N ASN A 133 -25.49 13.06 -18.84
CA ASN A 133 -26.03 14.40 -18.98
C ASN A 133 -26.94 14.67 -17.78
N THR A 134 -26.42 15.39 -16.80
CA THR A 134 -27.22 15.96 -15.71
C THR A 134 -28.08 17.08 -16.27
N ILE A 135 -29.40 16.87 -16.28
CA ILE A 135 -30.38 17.91 -16.55
C ILE A 135 -30.41 18.85 -15.34
N ASN A 136 -30.23 20.14 -15.61
CA ASN A 136 -30.34 21.23 -14.65
C ASN A 136 -31.78 21.34 -14.13
N SER A 137 -31.93 21.49 -12.81
CA SER A 137 -33.04 22.24 -12.23
C SER A 137 -32.52 22.99 -11.00
N GLU A 138 -32.64 24.32 -11.06
CA GLU A 138 -32.35 25.26 -9.98
C GLU A 138 -33.24 25.02 -8.74
N GLY A 139 -32.72 25.35 -7.55
CA GLY A 139 -33.49 25.40 -6.31
C GLY A 139 -32.68 25.41 -5.00
N THR A 140 -32.19 26.60 -4.61
CA THR A 140 -32.10 27.22 -3.27
C THR A 140 -31.65 26.47 -1.99
N GLU A 141 -30.66 27.10 -1.33
CA GLU A 141 -30.18 27.10 0.07
C GLU A 141 -30.72 26.10 1.14
N GLY A 142 -29.78 25.51 1.88
CA GLY A 142 -29.91 25.29 3.34
C GLY A 142 -29.74 23.85 3.86
N ALA A 143 -28.82 23.72 4.83
CA ALA A 143 -28.68 22.67 5.85
C ALA A 143 -27.88 21.37 5.55
N ASP A 144 -26.93 21.17 6.46
CA ASP A 144 -26.15 19.98 6.83
C ASP A 144 -26.84 18.63 6.59
N GLU A 145 -26.23 17.78 5.77
CA GLU A 145 -26.46 16.34 5.84
C GLU A 145 -25.17 15.57 5.53
N SER A 146 -24.53 15.14 6.61
CA SER A 146 -23.66 13.97 6.73
C SER A 146 -23.71 13.04 5.51
N ARG A 147 -22.70 13.15 4.63
CA ARG A 147 -22.42 12.12 3.62
C ARG A 147 -21.91 10.89 4.37
N SER A 148 -22.84 10.13 4.91
CA SER A 148 -22.62 8.78 5.41
C SER A 148 -21.97 8.01 4.26
N THR A 149 -20.66 7.86 4.34
CA THR A 149 -19.91 6.87 3.60
C THR A 149 -20.39 5.52 4.13
N LYS A 150 -21.58 5.10 3.69
CA LYS A 150 -22.05 3.72 3.85
C LYS A 150 -20.91 2.86 3.34
N SER A 151 -20.20 2.25 4.28
CA SER A 151 -19.12 1.34 4.00
C SER A 151 -19.66 0.32 3.00
N LEU A 152 -19.09 0.24 1.79
CA LEU A 152 -19.43 -0.76 0.78
C LEU A 152 -18.87 -2.13 1.21
N GLN A 153 -19.16 -2.52 2.46
CA GLN A 153 -18.90 -3.84 2.97
C GLN A 153 -19.92 -4.77 2.30
N PHE A 154 -19.46 -5.46 1.27
CA PHE A 154 -20.22 -6.55 0.67
C PHE A 154 -19.95 -7.83 1.47
N ASP A 155 -21.03 -8.47 1.91
CA ASP A 155 -20.95 -9.80 2.49
C ASP A 155 -20.39 -10.81 1.47
N PHE A 156 -19.55 -11.74 1.92
CA PHE A 156 -18.92 -12.73 1.04
C PHE A 156 -19.96 -13.63 0.34
N GLY A 157 -21.07 -13.94 1.01
CA GLY A 157 -22.20 -14.66 0.40
C GLY A 157 -22.82 -13.86 -0.74
N ASN A 158 -22.98 -12.54 -0.58
CA ASN A 158 -23.48 -11.67 -1.65
C ASN A 158 -22.52 -11.59 -2.84
N ILE A 159 -21.20 -11.55 -2.58
CA ILE A 159 -20.19 -11.58 -3.65
C ILE A 159 -20.27 -12.90 -4.41
N ARG A 160 -20.36 -14.04 -3.69
CA ARG A 160 -20.46 -15.37 -4.29
C ARG A 160 -21.69 -15.51 -5.19
N VAL A 161 -22.85 -15.02 -4.74
CA VAL A 161 -24.07 -15.05 -5.57
C VAL A 161 -23.93 -14.12 -6.78
N ALA A 162 -23.42 -12.90 -6.58
CA ALA A 162 -23.31 -11.91 -7.64
C ALA A 162 -22.29 -12.30 -8.73
N THR A 163 -21.31 -13.14 -8.41
CA THR A 163 -20.34 -13.70 -9.37
C THR A 163 -20.75 -15.05 -9.95
N ASP A 164 -21.90 -15.61 -9.56
CA ASP A 164 -22.31 -16.99 -9.90
C ASP A 164 -21.24 -18.01 -9.46
N ASP A 165 -20.93 -17.99 -8.16
CA ASP A 165 -19.89 -18.78 -7.50
C ASP A 165 -18.51 -18.68 -8.17
N PHE A 166 -18.15 -17.46 -8.58
CA PHE A 166 -16.90 -17.19 -9.31
C PHE A 166 -16.76 -18.01 -10.61
N SER A 167 -17.87 -18.24 -11.31
CA SER A 167 -17.90 -18.88 -12.62
C SER A 167 -16.93 -18.22 -13.61
N GLU A 168 -16.18 -19.04 -14.36
CA GLU A 168 -15.25 -18.56 -15.40
C GLU A 168 -15.97 -17.76 -16.50
N ALA A 169 -17.29 -17.95 -16.69
CA ALA A 169 -18.10 -17.15 -17.62
C ALA A 169 -18.18 -15.66 -17.22
N ASN A 170 -17.93 -15.36 -15.95
CA ASN A 170 -17.89 -13.99 -15.41
C ASN A 170 -16.47 -13.46 -15.24
N LYS A 171 -15.43 -14.25 -15.55
CA LYS A 171 -14.04 -13.81 -15.42
C LYS A 171 -13.69 -12.78 -16.51
N LEU A 172 -13.21 -11.64 -16.07
CA LEU A 172 -12.75 -10.55 -16.93
C LEU A 172 -11.26 -10.66 -17.26
N GLY A 173 -10.48 -11.29 -16.38
CA GLY A 173 -9.06 -11.49 -16.58
C GLY A 173 -8.35 -11.97 -15.32
N GLN A 174 -7.05 -12.22 -15.44
CA GLN A 174 -6.19 -12.63 -14.34
C GLN A 174 -4.82 -11.98 -14.47
N GLY A 175 -4.30 -11.45 -13.36
CA GLY A 175 -2.99 -10.81 -13.31
C GLY A 175 -2.28 -11.04 -11.98
N GLY A 176 -1.21 -10.28 -11.72
CA GLY A 176 -0.40 -10.40 -10.50
C GLY A 176 -1.10 -10.01 -9.19
N PHE A 177 -2.42 -9.79 -9.22
CA PHE A 177 -3.28 -9.51 -8.07
C PHE A 177 -4.46 -10.51 -7.97
N GLY A 178 -4.44 -11.59 -8.77
CA GLY A 178 -5.50 -12.60 -8.79
C GLY A 178 -6.45 -12.48 -9.99
N SER A 179 -7.54 -13.24 -9.93
CA SER A 179 -8.61 -13.26 -10.94
C SER A 179 -9.63 -12.15 -10.66
N VAL A 180 -10.11 -11.51 -11.73
CA VAL A 180 -11.12 -10.45 -11.67
C VAL A 180 -12.41 -10.96 -12.30
N TYR A 181 -13.54 -10.84 -11.60
CA TYR A 181 -14.86 -11.29 -12.06
C TYR A 181 -15.84 -10.12 -12.16
N ARG A 182 -16.74 -10.17 -13.14
CA ARG A 182 -17.88 -9.26 -13.28
C ARG A 182 -19.02 -9.73 -12.38
N VAL A 183 -19.63 -8.80 -11.65
CA VAL A 183 -20.80 -9.06 -10.80
C VAL A 183 -22.10 -8.58 -11.45
N ARG A 184 -23.21 -9.27 -11.18
CA ARG A 184 -24.57 -8.78 -11.44
C ARG A 184 -25.27 -8.52 -10.11
N ILE A 185 -25.53 -7.26 -9.81
CA ILE A 185 -26.23 -6.87 -8.58
C ILE A 185 -27.69 -6.63 -8.94
N HIS A 186 -28.58 -7.50 -8.46
CA HIS A 186 -30.01 -7.24 -8.51
C HIS A 186 -30.39 -6.34 -7.33
N HIS A 187 -30.81 -5.11 -7.61
CA HIS A 187 -31.46 -4.27 -6.60
C HIS A 187 -32.82 -4.91 -6.30
N HIS A 188 -32.96 -5.54 -5.13
CA HIS A 188 -34.28 -5.75 -4.55
C HIS A 188 -34.74 -4.41 -3.99
N ILE A 189 -35.76 -3.84 -4.62
CA ILE A 189 -36.56 -2.72 -4.10
C ILE A 189 -37.40 -3.25 -2.94
#